data_AF-A0A5Q0SJJ4-F1
#
_entry.id   AF-A0A5Q0SJJ4-F1
#
_cell.length_a   1.000
_cell.length_b   1.000
_cell.length_c   1.000
_cell.angle_alpha   90.00
_cell.angle_beta   90.00
_cell.angle_gamma   90.00
#
_symmetry.space_group_name_H-M   'P 1'
#
loop_
_entity.id
_entity.type
_entity.pdbx_description
1 polymer ?
#
loop_
_entity_poly.entity_id
_entity_poly.type
_entity_poly.pdbx_seq_one_letter_code
_entity_poly.pdbx_strand_id
1 'polypeptide(L)'
;MKWYYIVAIIIVSTLAPLFAIYSMNLSLSESFSVNANVIDSFITVDGNYTIIRNVYNFTVTVYYGNYTAVLYPGELVSFPYQQGSSVILKANSFEEVVKVIEVN
;
A
#
# COMPACT_ATOMS: atom_id res chain seq x y z
N MET A 1 39.30 6.91 33.50
CA MET A 1 38.24 6.21 32.76
C MET A 1 38.48 6.42 31.28
N LYS A 2 38.49 5.33 30.54
CA LYS A 2 39.27 5.20 29.31
C LYS A 2 38.46 5.74 28.12
N TRP A 3 39.07 6.67 27.39
CA TRP A 3 38.60 7.37 26.18
C TRP A 3 37.71 6.57 25.21
N TYR A 4 37.86 5.24 25.16
CA TYR A 4 37.01 4.35 24.37
C TYR A 4 35.51 4.40 24.75
N TYR A 5 35.15 4.73 26.00
CA TYR A 5 33.73 4.87 26.38
C TYR A 5 33.10 6.09 25.71
N ILE A 6 33.86 7.17 25.52
CA ILE A 6 33.40 8.39 24.86
C ILE A 6 33.18 8.11 23.37
N VAL A 7 34.10 7.38 22.74
CA VAL A 7 34.00 6.98 21.32
C VAL A 7 32.79 6.07 21.10
N ALA A 8 32.54 5.10 21.99
CA ALA A 8 31.38 4.22 21.90
C ALA A 8 30.05 4.99 21.99
N ILE A 9 29.94 5.98 22.88
CA ILE A 9 28.73 6.79 23.03
C ILE A 9 28.47 7.63 21.77
N ILE A 10 29.50 8.17 21.13
CA ILE A 10 29.37 8.96 19.90
C ILE A 10 28.87 8.07 18.73
N ILE A 11 29.38 6.84 18.63
CA ILE A 11 28.95 5.89 17.59
C ILE A 11 27.49 5.48 17.81
N VAL A 12 27.09 5.16 19.04
CA VAL A 12 25.70 4.77 19.33
C VAL A 12 24.73 5.94 19.11
N SER A 13 25.13 7.16 19.51
CA SER A 13 24.30 8.37 19.36
C SER A 13 24.12 8.80 17.91
N THR A 14 25.04 8.43 17.00
CA THR A 14 24.93 8.76 15.57
C THR A 14 24.17 7.70 14.78
N LEU A 15 24.28 6.43 15.14
CA LEU A 15 23.57 5.34 14.47
C LEU A 15 22.06 5.32 14.76
N ALA A 16 21.66 5.60 16.01
CA ALA A 16 20.25 5.58 16.40
C ALA A 16 19.33 6.52 15.58
N PRO A 17 19.66 7.81 15.38
CA PRO A 17 18.82 8.70 14.57
C PRO A 17 18.84 8.34 13.08
N LEU A 18 19.94 7.79 12.57
CA LEU A 18 20.02 7.28 11.19
C LEU A 18 19.02 6.15 10.97
N PHE A 19 18.98 5.16 11.87
CA PHE A 19 17.99 4.08 11.81
C PHE A 19 16.55 4.60 11.93
N ALA A 20 16.31 5.59 12.79
CA ALA A 20 14.99 6.21 12.92
C ALA A 20 14.54 6.88 11.61
N ILE A 21 15.40 7.67 10.97
CA ILE A 21 15.10 8.34 9.69
C ILE A 21 14.84 7.32 8.57
N TYR A 22 15.67 6.27 8.48
CA TYR A 22 15.45 5.19 7.50
C TYR A 22 14.13 4.45 7.74
N SER A 23 13.73 4.22 9.00
CA SER A 23 12.44 3.60 9.32
C SER A 23 11.24 4.52 9.04
N MET A 24 11.39 5.83 9.23
CA MET A 24 10.34 6.81 8.94
C MET A 24 10.11 7.02 7.44
N ASN A 25 11.18 6.94 6.63
CA ASN A 25 11.08 6.98 5.17
C ASN A 25 10.38 5.75 4.57
N LEU A 26 10.31 4.62 5.29
CA LEU A 26 9.54 3.46 4.86
C LEU A 26 8.03 3.60 5.12
N SER A 27 7.62 4.52 6.00
CA SER A 27 6.21 4.74 6.39
C SER A 27 5.52 5.89 5.65
N LEU A 28 6.21 6.57 4.74
CA LEU A 28 5.67 7.65 3.90
C LEU A 28 5.57 7.17 2.45
N SER A 29 4.77 6.12 2.21
CA SER A 29 4.26 5.88 0.86
C SER A 29 3.15 6.91 0.60
N GLU A 30 3.46 7.90 -0.24
CA GLU A 30 2.53 8.90 -0.74
C GLU A 30 1.23 8.23 -1.22
N SER A 31 0.09 8.79 -0.82
CA SER A 31 -1.22 8.38 -1.33
C SER A 31 -1.34 8.81 -2.79
N PHE A 32 -1.17 7.86 -3.71
CA PHE A 32 -1.27 8.11 -5.14
C PHE A 32 -2.75 8.27 -5.54
N SER A 33 -3.11 9.44 -6.07
CA SER A 33 -4.44 9.69 -6.63
C SER A 33 -4.46 9.24 -8.10
N VAL A 34 -4.90 8.01 -8.36
CA VAL A 34 -4.97 7.45 -9.72
C VAL A 34 -6.23 7.94 -10.45
N ASN A 35 -6.04 8.45 -11.67
CA ASN A 35 -7.11 8.87 -12.59
C ASN A 35 -7.62 7.64 -13.36
N ALA A 36 -8.82 7.19 -13.07
CA ALA A 36 -9.28 5.85 -13.46
C ALA A 36 -9.83 5.74 -14.88
N ASN A 37 -9.23 6.42 -15.86
CA ASN A 37 -9.48 6.04 -17.26
C ASN A 37 -8.53 4.97 -17.77
N VAL A 38 -7.28 4.91 -17.32
CA VAL A 38 -6.34 3.82 -17.67
C VAL A 38 -5.21 3.85 -16.63
N ILE A 39 -4.66 2.66 -16.27
CA ILE A 39 -3.42 2.44 -15.49
C ILE A 39 -3.70 2.40 -13.98
N ASP A 40 -3.83 1.23 -13.35
CA ASP A 40 -2.78 0.21 -13.22
C ASP A 40 -3.33 -1.21 -13.40
N SER A 41 -2.51 -2.13 -13.91
CA SER A 41 -2.83 -3.51 -14.35
C SER A 41 -3.55 -4.45 -13.37
N PHE A 42 -3.92 -3.96 -12.18
CA PHE A 42 -4.60 -4.71 -11.13
C PHE A 42 -6.04 -4.28 -10.85
N ILE A 43 -6.56 -3.14 -11.31
CA ILE A 43 -7.98 -2.79 -11.11
C ILE A 43 -8.61 -2.45 -12.46
N THR A 44 -9.70 -3.13 -12.79
CA THR A 44 -10.44 -2.94 -14.05
C THR A 44 -11.92 -2.78 -13.74
N VAL A 45 -12.55 -1.75 -14.30
CA VAL A 45 -14.00 -1.57 -14.22
C VAL A 45 -14.60 -2.05 -15.54
N ASP A 46 -15.42 -3.09 -15.49
CA ASP A 46 -16.14 -3.67 -16.62
C ASP A 46 -17.64 -3.45 -16.43
N GLY A 47 -18.08 -2.22 -16.72
CA GLY A 47 -19.47 -1.78 -16.60
C GLY A 47 -20.05 -1.95 -15.19
N ASN A 48 -20.63 -3.12 -14.93
CA ASN A 48 -21.29 -3.45 -13.67
C ASN A 48 -20.36 -4.06 -12.61
N TYR A 49 -19.10 -4.33 -12.94
CA TYR A 49 -18.17 -4.97 -12.01
C TYR A 49 -16.83 -4.25 -11.92
N THR A 50 -16.26 -4.24 -10.73
CA THR A 50 -14.87 -3.87 -10.46
C THR A 50 -14.08 -5.14 -10.22
N ILE A 51 -13.13 -5.43 -11.10
CA ILE A 51 -12.22 -6.57 -11.05
C ILE A 51 -10.92 -6.09 -10.42
N ILE A 52 -10.44 -6.80 -9.41
CA ILE A 52 -9.23 -6.49 -8.66
C ILE A 52 -8.33 -7.72 -8.70
N ARG A 53 -7.11 -7.59 -9.24
CA ARG A 53 -6.08 -8.62 -9.33
C ARG A 53 -4.97 -8.33 -8.35
N ASN A 54 -4.53 -9.32 -7.59
CA ASN A 54 -3.34 -9.16 -6.77
C ASN A 54 -2.08 -9.33 -7.63
N VAL A 55 -1.40 -8.22 -7.93
CA VAL A 55 -0.11 -8.19 -8.64
C VAL A 55 1.10 -8.33 -7.72
N TYR A 56 0.88 -8.31 -6.41
CA TYR A 56 1.94 -8.45 -5.42
C TYR A 56 2.27 -9.92 -5.19
N ASN A 57 3.51 -10.17 -4.73
CA ASN A 57 3.99 -11.52 -4.38
C ASN A 57 3.60 -11.96 -2.96
N PHE A 58 2.68 -11.25 -2.31
CA PHE A 58 2.15 -11.54 -0.98
C PHE A 58 0.62 -11.46 -0.97
N THR A 59 0.00 -12.07 0.03
CA THR A 59 -1.45 -12.03 0.23
C THR A 59 -1.93 -10.62 0.59
N VAL A 60 -3.00 -10.16 -0.05
CA VAL A 60 -3.58 -8.83 0.15
C VAL A 60 -5.04 -8.97 0.56
N THR A 61 -5.47 -8.19 1.55
CA THR A 61 -6.88 -8.01 1.90
C THR A 61 -7.41 -6.79 1.15
N VAL A 62 -8.43 -7.00 0.34
CA VAL A 62 -9.11 -5.97 -0.44
C VAL A 62 -10.37 -5.54 0.27
N TYR A 63 -10.53 -4.23 0.45
CA TYR A 63 -11.76 -3.61 0.92
C TYR A 63 -12.31 -2.72 -0.21
N TYR A 64 -13.55 -2.96 -0.61
CA TYR A 64 -14.22 -2.16 -1.63
C TYR A 64 -15.67 -1.91 -1.22
N GLY A 65 -15.95 -0.70 -0.74
CA GLY A 65 -17.24 -0.36 -0.14
C GLY A 65 -17.56 -1.28 1.04
N ASN A 66 -18.62 -2.09 0.91
CA ASN A 66 -19.04 -3.08 1.91
C ASN A 66 -18.46 -4.49 1.67
N TYR A 67 -17.65 -4.67 0.63
CA TYR A 67 -17.06 -5.96 0.29
C TYR A 67 -15.64 -6.06 0.85
N THR A 68 -15.31 -7.25 1.35
CA THR A 68 -13.97 -7.62 1.80
C THR A 68 -13.59 -8.96 1.19
N ALA A 69 -12.41 -9.08 0.61
CA ALA A 69 -11.86 -10.37 0.17
C ALA A 69 -10.37 -10.46 0.46
N VAL A 70 -9.88 -11.69 0.62
CA VAL A 70 -8.46 -11.99 0.68
C VAL A 70 -8.05 -12.53 -0.69
N LEU A 71 -7.00 -11.96 -1.28
CA LEU A 71 -6.43 -12.38 -2.56
C LEU A 71 -5.02 -12.92 -2.37
N TYR A 72 -4.78 -14.15 -2.80
CA TYR A 72 -3.42 -14.68 -2.91
C TYR A 72 -2.69 -14.09 -4.13
N PRO A 73 -1.35 -14.17 -4.17
CA PRO A 73 -0.56 -13.67 -5.30
C PRO A 73 -1.07 -14.20 -6.64
N GLY A 74 -1.35 -13.30 -7.59
CA GLY A 74 -1.82 -13.64 -8.94
C GLY A 74 -3.32 -13.89 -9.08
N GLU A 75 -4.06 -13.99 -7.98
CA GLU A 75 -5.52 -14.16 -8.01
C GLU A 75 -6.26 -12.87 -8.38
N LEU A 76 -7.52 -13.02 -8.76
CA LEU A 76 -8.43 -11.90 -9.02
C LEU A 76 -9.78 -12.14 -8.36
N VAL A 77 -10.45 -11.05 -8.02
CA VAL A 77 -11.81 -11.03 -7.48
C VAL A 77 -12.62 -9.97 -8.20
N SER A 78 -13.90 -10.24 -8.41
CA SER A 78 -14.85 -9.30 -9.00
C SER A 78 -15.88 -8.88 -7.95
N PHE A 79 -16.11 -7.58 -7.84
CA PHE A 79 -17.17 -7.01 -7.00
C PHE A 79 -18.16 -6.23 -7.87
N PRO A 80 -19.44 -6.12 -7.47
CA PRO A 80 -20.37 -5.19 -8.11
C PRO A 80 -19.83 -3.75 -8.05
N TYR A 81 -19.85 -3.04 -9.17
CA TYR A 81 -19.37 -1.67 -9.28
C TYR A 81 -20.16 -0.74 -8.35
N GLN A 82 -19.42 0.10 -7.62
CA GLN A 82 -19.96 1.12 -6.73
C GLN A 82 -19.30 2.46 -7.08
N GLN A 83 -20.11 3.39 -7.57
CA GLN A 83 -19.65 4.72 -7.97
C GLN A 83 -19.10 5.49 -6.76
N GLY A 84 -17.91 6.06 -6.92
CA GLY A 84 -17.23 6.84 -5.87
C GLY A 84 -16.62 6.00 -4.74
N SER A 85 -16.68 4.67 -4.82
CA SER A 85 -16.01 3.80 -3.84
C SER A 85 -14.51 3.71 -4.11
N SER A 86 -13.73 3.69 -3.03
CA SER A 86 -12.28 3.45 -3.08
C SER A 86 -11.99 1.97 -2.83
N VAL A 87 -10.98 1.44 -3.51
CA VAL A 87 -10.39 0.14 -3.22
C VAL A 87 -9.26 0.37 -2.24
N ILE A 88 -9.30 -0.31 -1.09
CA ILE A 88 -8.21 -0.29 -0.12
C ILE A 88 -7.56 -1.67 -0.10
N LEU A 89 -6.29 -1.73 -0.44
CA LEU A 89 -5.46 -2.92 -0.40
C LEU A 89 -4.63 -2.88 0.88
N LYS A 90 -4.83 -3.84 1.78
CA LYS A 90 -4.05 -3.96 3.03
C LYS A 90 -3.27 -5.26 3.07
N ALA A 91 -2.00 -5.18 3.42
CA ALA A 91 -1.18 -6.35 3.70
C ALA A 91 -0.10 -5.98 4.73
N ASN A 92 -0.05 -6.68 5.86
CA ASN A 92 0.94 -6.44 6.93
C ASN A 92 1.11 -4.94 7.28
N SER A 93 2.16 -4.29 6.76
CA SER A 93 2.52 -2.88 6.97
C SER A 93 2.29 -1.99 5.74
N PHE A 94 1.60 -2.51 4.74
CA PHE A 94 1.27 -1.85 3.49
C PHE A 94 -0.23 -1.57 3.44
N GLU A 95 -0.58 -0.33 3.13
CA GLU A 95 -1.93 0.11 2.86
C GLU A 95 -1.91 1.01 1.64
N GLU A 96 -2.58 0.59 0.58
CA GLU A 96 -2.74 1.38 -0.65
C GLU A 96 -4.21 1.68 -0.86
N VAL A 97 -4.53 2.96 -1.06
CA VAL A 97 -5.90 3.44 -1.30
C VAL A 97 -5.99 3.90 -2.75
N VAL A 98 -6.71 3.14 -3.56
CA VAL A 98 -6.95 3.45 -4.97
C VAL A 98 -8.35 4.01 -5.13
N LYS A 99 -8.46 5.24 -5.61
CA LYS A 99 -9.75 5.85 -5.95
C LYS A 99 -10.21 5.35 -7.31
N VAL A 100 -11.41 4.77 -7.35
CA VAL A 100 -12.07 4.43 -8.62
C VAL A 100 -12.84 5.66 -9.09
N ILE A 101 -12.32 6.34 -10.11
CA ILE A 101 -12.90 7.52 -10.75
C ILE A 101 -13.46 7.12 -12.12
N GLU A 102 -14.78 7.19 -12.28
CA GLU A 102 -15.41 7.02 -13.58
C GLU A 102 -15.02 8.20 -14.47
N VAL A 103 -14.40 7.92 -15.63
CA VAL A 103 -14.09 8.96 -16.60
C VAL A 103 -15.13 8.87 -17.71
N ASN A 104 -16.00 9.87 -17.71
CA ASN A 104 -17.05 10.10 -18.69
C ASN A 104 -16.47 10.66 -19.99
#